data_AF-A0A382AQK7-F1
#
_entry.id   AF-A0A382AQK7-F1
#
_cell.length_a   1.000
_cell.length_b   1.000
_cell.length_c   1.000
_cell.angle_alpha   90.00
_cell.angle_beta   90.00
_cell.angle_gamma   90.00
#
_symmetry.space_group_name_H-M   'P 1'
#
loop_
_entity.id
_entity.type
_entity.pdbx_description
1 polymer ?
#
loop_
_entity_poly.entity_id
_entity_poly.type
_entity_poly.pdbx_seq_one_letter_code
_entity_poly.pdbx_strand_id
1 'polypeptide(L)'
;GVSSKTGYYVRALSGSRISLHTSSTDATAGSNAVDITGAGTGDQYILGAAPPSLSVTVSADIAKVKEAIKDFVGQISKTQSLIGMHTTVTTDSDGKVEAGRLSNDRLVSEIAADLRQKTMGEITGTGSNFDRLSDLGFSGNGYDNQISLSDENTLDTILREKMGDLEKFFATEETQAGVAGATADYQAEEGMAEVMEDYTALLLGDVYGTEGALVDHRDNYTKEIDRINKNIVELEKRVQFTKEQLTRSFVEMEQAQSKSNQEMQFLMQRFGG
;
A
#
# COMPACT_ATOMS: atom_id res chain seq x y z
N GLY A 1 32.48 10.45 4.64
CA GLY A 1 32.29 9.14 3.99
C GLY A 1 33.54 8.75 3.25
N VAL A 2 33.88 7.47 3.23
CA VAL A 2 35.03 6.94 2.48
C VAL A 2 34.68 6.97 0.98
N SER A 3 35.56 7.45 0.12
CA SER A 3 35.34 7.57 -1.33
C SER A 3 36.44 6.87 -2.10
N SER A 4 36.08 6.15 -3.16
CA SER A 4 37.01 5.43 -4.04
C SER A 4 37.92 6.35 -4.86
N LYS A 5 37.68 7.67 -4.85
CA LYS A 5 38.45 8.68 -5.58
C LYS A 5 39.35 9.53 -4.68
N THR A 6 39.39 9.27 -3.37
CA THR A 6 40.19 10.05 -2.43
C THR A 6 41.44 9.28 -2.02
N GLY A 7 42.61 9.92 -2.15
CA GLY A 7 43.85 9.39 -1.57
C GLY A 7 43.84 9.53 -0.05
N TYR A 8 44.10 8.44 0.67
CA TYR A 8 44.17 8.44 2.13
C TYR A 8 45.62 8.31 2.61
N TYR A 9 45.92 8.99 3.71
CA TYR A 9 47.19 8.92 4.41
C TYR A 9 47.05 7.99 5.62
N VAL A 10 48.08 7.18 5.87
CA VAL A 10 48.08 6.18 6.94
C VAL A 10 48.99 6.65 8.06
N ARG A 11 48.50 6.58 9.30
CA ARG A 11 49.31 6.75 10.51
C ARG A 11 49.35 5.46 11.30
N ALA A 12 50.57 4.99 11.62
CA ALA A 12 50.75 3.90 12.57
C ALA A 12 50.42 4.38 13.99
N LEU A 13 49.54 3.65 14.68
CA LEU A 13 49.19 3.90 16.08
C LEU A 13 49.96 2.98 17.03
N SER A 14 50.20 1.74 16.59
CA SER A 14 50.99 0.73 17.31
C SER A 14 51.48 -0.34 16.33
N GLY A 15 52.22 -1.35 16.81
CA GLY A 15 52.68 -2.47 15.98
C GLY A 15 51.56 -3.29 15.31
N SER A 16 50.30 -3.13 15.75
CA SER A 16 49.14 -3.84 15.19
C SER A 16 47.95 -2.92 14.87
N ARG A 17 48.12 -1.59 14.93
CA ARG A 17 47.01 -0.65 14.72
C ARG A 17 47.44 0.52 13.83
N ILE A 18 46.58 0.88 12.88
CA ILE A 18 46.72 2.03 12.00
C ILE A 18 45.46 2.91 12.05
N SER A 19 45.56 4.14 11.56
CA SER A 19 44.43 5.04 11.31
C SER A 19 44.54 5.67 9.93
N LEU A 20 43.39 5.96 9.31
CA LEU A 20 43.27 6.59 8.00
C LEU A 20 42.94 8.08 8.14
N HIS A 21 43.51 8.91 7.28
CA HIS A 21 43.39 10.37 7.30
C HIS A 21 43.23 10.89 5.87
N THR A 22 42.52 12.01 5.69
CA THR A 22 42.35 12.64 4.37
C THR A 22 43.49 13.58 3.98
N SER A 23 44.41 13.89 4.91
CA SER A 23 45.59 14.72 4.66
C SER A 23 46.84 14.18 5.36
N SER A 24 48.02 14.51 4.82
CA SER A 24 49.31 14.17 5.44
C SER A 24 49.52 14.88 6.79
N THR A 25 49.01 16.11 6.91
CA THR A 25 49.08 16.90 8.13
C THR A 25 48.31 16.23 9.26
N ASP A 26 47.08 15.77 8.97
CA ASP A 26 46.25 15.05 9.94
C ASP A 26 46.84 13.69 10.31
N ALA A 27 47.41 12.96 9.34
CA ALA A 27 48.13 11.72 9.63
C ALA A 27 49.34 11.93 10.53
N THR A 28 50.07 13.04 10.36
CA THR A 28 51.22 13.36 11.21
C THR A 28 50.77 13.75 12.62
N ALA A 29 49.75 14.61 12.72
CA ALA A 29 49.20 15.11 13.98
C ALA A 29 48.36 14.07 14.74
N GLY A 30 47.84 13.04 14.05
CA GLY A 30 46.87 12.09 14.61
C GLY A 30 45.48 12.68 14.84
N SER A 31 45.14 13.77 14.15
CA SER A 31 43.82 14.44 14.20
C SER A 31 42.91 13.97 13.09
N ASN A 32 41.59 14.20 13.19
CA ASN A 32 40.64 14.03 12.08
C ASN A 32 40.67 12.64 11.39
N ALA A 33 40.84 11.58 12.19
CA ALA A 33 40.83 10.22 11.68
C ALA A 33 39.49 9.90 10.99
N VAL A 34 39.58 9.24 9.84
CA VAL A 34 38.41 8.76 9.09
C VAL A 34 37.77 7.63 9.89
N ASP A 35 36.53 7.84 10.32
CA ASP A 35 35.74 6.77 10.93
C ASP A 35 35.24 5.80 9.84
N ILE A 36 35.63 4.54 10.00
CA ILE A 36 35.26 3.44 9.11
C ILE A 36 34.41 2.38 9.82
N THR A 37 34.02 2.63 11.07
CA THR A 37 33.35 1.66 11.96
C THR A 37 31.96 1.23 11.41
N GLY A 38 31.37 2.03 10.51
CA GLY A 38 30.12 1.71 9.81
C GLY A 38 30.25 1.64 8.28
N ALA A 39 31.46 1.65 7.72
CA ALA A 39 31.67 1.75 6.27
C ALA A 39 31.46 0.41 5.50
N GLY A 40 31.06 -0.67 6.19
CA GLY A 40 30.69 -1.95 5.58
C GLY A 40 31.14 -3.17 6.39
N THR A 41 30.80 -4.36 5.89
CA THR A 41 31.38 -5.65 6.33
C THR A 41 32.48 -6.03 5.34
N GLY A 42 33.62 -6.50 5.83
CA GLY A 42 34.76 -6.87 4.99
C GLY A 42 35.75 -7.76 5.72
N ASP A 43 36.62 -8.42 4.95
CA ASP A 43 37.58 -9.39 5.47
C ASP A 43 38.71 -8.75 6.28
N GLN A 44 39.27 -9.53 7.22
CA GLN A 44 40.38 -9.15 8.08
C GLN A 44 41.72 -9.49 7.38
N TYR A 45 42.57 -8.49 7.11
CA TYR A 45 43.82 -8.68 6.38
C TYR A 45 45.06 -8.52 7.27
N ILE A 46 46.06 -9.39 7.07
CA ILE A 46 47.37 -9.34 7.73
C ILE A 46 48.39 -8.73 6.76
N LEU A 47 49.02 -7.62 7.16
CA LEU A 47 50.09 -6.98 6.38
C LEU A 47 51.42 -7.72 6.62
N GLY A 48 51.95 -8.39 5.59
CA GLY A 48 53.29 -9.00 5.58
C GLY A 48 54.34 -8.11 4.89
N ALA A 49 55.63 -8.39 5.14
CA ALA A 49 56.78 -7.54 4.76
C ALA A 49 57.02 -7.32 3.24
N ALA A 50 56.29 -8.02 2.37
CA ALA A 50 56.26 -7.79 0.92
C ALA A 50 54.82 -7.98 0.42
N PRO A 51 53.94 -6.97 0.56
CA PRO A 51 52.56 -7.12 0.18
C PRO A 51 52.45 -7.14 -1.35
N PRO A 52 51.77 -8.14 -1.97
CA PRO A 52 51.41 -8.05 -3.37
C PRO A 52 50.52 -6.83 -3.58
N SER A 53 50.64 -6.16 -4.73
CA SER A 53 49.76 -5.04 -5.09
C SER A 53 48.32 -5.55 -5.17
N LEU A 54 47.47 -5.09 -4.25
CA LEU A 54 46.05 -5.43 -4.19
C LEU A 54 45.23 -4.20 -4.56
N SER A 55 44.37 -4.33 -5.57
CA SER A 55 43.37 -3.32 -5.92
C SER A 55 42.07 -3.60 -5.19
N VAL A 56 41.60 -2.65 -4.38
CA VAL A 56 40.25 -2.67 -3.80
C VAL A 56 39.34 -1.87 -4.73
N THR A 57 38.26 -2.48 -5.20
CA THR A 57 37.24 -1.82 -6.03
C THR A 57 35.99 -1.61 -5.20
N VAL A 58 35.51 -0.37 -5.14
CA VAL A 58 34.19 -0.03 -4.62
C VAL A 58 33.27 0.14 -5.83
N SER A 59 32.17 -0.60 -5.86
CA SER A 59 31.17 -0.56 -6.93
C SER A 59 29.77 -0.47 -6.35
N ALA A 60 28.86 0.17 -7.09
CA ALA A 60 27.46 0.25 -6.71
C ALA A 60 26.79 -1.14 -6.83
N ASP A 61 25.91 -1.46 -5.87
CA ASP A 61 25.13 -2.70 -5.86
C ASP A 61 23.85 -2.54 -6.69
N ILE A 62 24.02 -2.51 -8.01
CA ILE A 62 22.91 -2.31 -8.97
C ILE A 62 21.86 -3.43 -8.91
N ALA A 63 22.24 -4.63 -8.43
CA ALA A 63 21.34 -5.76 -8.33
C ALA A 63 20.27 -5.53 -7.26
N LYS A 64 20.65 -4.97 -6.09
CA LYS A 64 19.68 -4.61 -5.06
C LYS A 64 18.71 -3.53 -5.51
N VAL A 65 19.21 -2.53 -6.24
CA VAL A 65 18.35 -1.45 -6.75
C VAL A 65 17.37 -1.99 -7.80
N LYS A 66 17.83 -2.85 -8.73
CA LYS A 66 16.96 -3.52 -9.71
C LYS A 66 15.84 -4.29 -9.02
N GLU A 67 16.17 -5.06 -7.98
CA GLU A 67 15.18 -5.87 -7.27
C GLU A 67 14.20 -4.99 -6.48
N ALA A 68 14.66 -3.94 -5.81
CA ALA A 68 13.77 -3.01 -5.11
C ALA A 68 12.73 -2.35 -6.04
N ILE A 69 13.13 -1.94 -7.24
CA ILE A 69 12.23 -1.37 -8.24
C ILE A 69 11.22 -2.42 -8.74
N LYS A 70 11.69 -3.64 -9.01
CA LYS A 70 10.81 -4.75 -9.41
C LYS A 70 9.80 -5.08 -8.31
N ASP A 71 10.24 -5.12 -7.07
CA ASP A 71 9.38 -5.40 -5.92
C ASP A 71 8.32 -4.32 -5.75
N PHE A 72 8.71 -3.05 -5.84
CA PHE A 72 7.78 -1.92 -5.78
C PHE A 72 6.67 -2.02 -6.84
N VAL A 73 7.04 -2.15 -8.12
CA VAL A 73 6.07 -2.31 -9.22
C VAL A 73 5.26 -3.61 -9.09
N GLY A 74 5.90 -4.66 -8.57
CA GLY A 74 5.27 -5.94 -8.27
C GLY A 74 4.19 -5.82 -7.18
N GLN A 75 4.41 -5.04 -6.12
CA GLN A 75 3.39 -4.79 -5.10
C GLN A 75 2.20 -4.01 -5.67
N ILE A 76 2.45 -2.99 -6.50
CA ILE A 76 1.37 -2.26 -7.15
C ILE A 76 0.52 -3.19 -8.02
N SER A 77 1.16 -4.06 -8.81
CA SER A 77 0.46 -5.03 -9.66
C SER A 77 -0.34 -6.06 -8.85
N LYS A 78 0.20 -6.52 -7.72
CA LYS A 78 -0.53 -7.39 -6.78
C LYS A 78 -1.76 -6.70 -6.20
N THR A 79 -1.63 -5.44 -5.79
CA THR A 79 -2.75 -4.64 -5.27
C THR A 79 -3.84 -4.46 -6.34
N GLN A 80 -3.45 -4.11 -7.57
CA GLN A 80 -4.39 -4.01 -8.70
C GLN A 80 -5.11 -5.33 -8.97
N SER A 81 -4.38 -6.46 -8.92
CA SER A 81 -4.96 -7.79 -9.08
C SER A 81 -5.93 -8.16 -7.95
N LEU A 82 -5.61 -7.80 -6.70
CA LEU A 82 -6.49 -8.02 -5.56
C LEU A 82 -7.79 -7.21 -5.69
N ILE A 83 -7.70 -5.94 -6.10
CA ILE A 83 -8.88 -5.13 -6.37
C ILE A 83 -9.70 -5.76 -7.50
N GLY A 84 -9.06 -6.11 -8.62
CA GLY A 84 -9.70 -6.78 -9.74
C GLY A 84 -10.42 -8.07 -9.35
N MET A 85 -9.83 -8.89 -8.48
CA MET A 85 -10.45 -10.12 -7.97
C MET A 85 -11.78 -9.85 -7.25
N HIS A 86 -11.91 -8.71 -6.59
CA HIS A 86 -13.10 -8.35 -5.84
C HIS A 86 -14.09 -7.49 -6.62
N THR A 87 -13.68 -6.84 -7.72
CA THR A 87 -14.53 -5.95 -8.52
C THR A 87 -14.96 -6.53 -9.87
N THR A 88 -14.21 -7.47 -10.42
CA THR A 88 -14.49 -8.01 -11.77
C THR A 88 -15.83 -8.74 -11.80
N VAL A 89 -16.56 -8.52 -12.89
CA VAL A 89 -17.73 -9.31 -13.26
C VAL A 89 -17.31 -10.24 -14.38
N THR A 90 -17.45 -11.54 -14.16
CA THR A 90 -17.14 -12.56 -15.16
C THR A 90 -18.42 -13.20 -15.68
N THR A 91 -18.38 -13.67 -16.92
CA THR A 91 -19.45 -14.47 -17.51
C THR A 91 -18.84 -15.79 -17.95
N ASP A 92 -19.37 -16.91 -17.46
CA ASP A 92 -18.90 -18.23 -17.87
C ASP A 92 -19.38 -18.61 -19.29
N SER A 93 -18.91 -19.74 -19.80
CA SER A 93 -19.28 -20.26 -21.12
C SER A 93 -20.77 -20.57 -21.27
N ASP A 94 -21.46 -20.76 -20.15
CA ASP A 94 -22.89 -21.08 -20.10
C ASP A 94 -23.75 -19.79 -19.96
N GLY A 95 -23.10 -18.61 -19.95
CA GLY A 95 -23.74 -17.30 -19.85
C GLY A 95 -24.08 -16.87 -18.43
N LYS A 96 -23.63 -17.60 -17.40
CA LYS A 96 -23.83 -17.24 -16.00
C LYS A 96 -22.88 -16.12 -15.63
N VAL A 97 -23.44 -15.06 -15.08
CA VAL A 97 -22.69 -13.89 -14.60
C VAL A 97 -22.33 -14.09 -13.14
N GLU A 98 -21.03 -14.04 -12.82
CA GLU A 98 -20.51 -14.02 -11.46
C GLU A 98 -19.85 -12.66 -11.20
N ALA A 99 -20.49 -11.87 -10.34
CA ALA A 99 -20.01 -10.57 -9.93
C ALA A 99 -19.13 -10.68 -8.68
N GLY A 100 -17.99 -9.99 -8.68
CA GLY A 100 -17.15 -9.82 -7.50
C GLY A 100 -17.92 -9.15 -6.36
N ARG A 101 -17.51 -9.42 -5.11
CA ARG A 101 -18.20 -8.92 -3.89
C ARG A 101 -18.28 -7.40 -3.82
N LEU A 102 -17.34 -6.70 -4.45
CA LEU A 102 -17.19 -5.25 -4.48
C LEU A 102 -17.41 -4.70 -5.91
N SER A 103 -18.05 -5.45 -6.81
CA SER A 103 -18.23 -5.04 -8.21
C SER A 103 -19.06 -3.77 -8.39
N ASN A 104 -19.86 -3.40 -7.39
CA ASN A 104 -20.66 -2.17 -7.38
C ASN A 104 -20.15 -1.16 -6.33
N ASP A 105 -18.95 -1.38 -5.79
CA ASP A 105 -18.32 -0.47 -4.85
C ASP A 105 -17.59 0.64 -5.63
N ARG A 106 -18.15 1.85 -5.56
CA ARG A 106 -17.61 3.02 -6.25
C ARG A 106 -16.21 3.38 -5.74
N LEU A 107 -15.99 3.35 -4.42
CA LEU A 107 -14.70 3.73 -3.83
C LEU A 107 -13.61 2.76 -4.30
N VAL A 108 -13.89 1.45 -4.28
CA VAL A 108 -12.90 0.45 -4.70
C VAL A 108 -12.58 0.57 -6.19
N SER A 109 -13.58 0.92 -7.01
CA SER A 109 -13.38 1.17 -8.44
C SER A 109 -12.54 2.43 -8.71
N GLU A 110 -12.77 3.49 -7.93
CA GLU A 110 -11.96 4.73 -7.97
C GLU A 110 -10.52 4.46 -7.54
N ILE A 111 -10.32 3.67 -6.49
CA ILE A 111 -8.98 3.29 -6.03
C ILE A 111 -8.19 2.56 -7.12
N ALA A 112 -8.82 1.61 -7.83
CA ALA A 112 -8.16 0.91 -8.93
C ALA A 112 -7.71 1.86 -10.04
N ALA A 113 -8.58 2.81 -10.42
CA ALA A 113 -8.32 3.78 -11.47
C ALA A 113 -7.21 4.77 -11.06
N ASP A 114 -7.31 5.33 -9.86
CA ASP A 114 -6.34 6.29 -9.31
C ASP A 114 -4.97 5.65 -9.13
N LEU A 115 -4.90 4.44 -8.55
CA LEU A 115 -3.64 3.70 -8.41
C LEU A 115 -2.99 3.47 -9.78
N ARG A 116 -3.77 3.16 -10.81
CA ARG A 116 -3.25 2.97 -12.17
C ARG A 116 -2.76 4.28 -12.76
N GLN A 117 -3.54 5.35 -12.61
CA GLN A 117 -3.18 6.68 -13.10
C GLN A 117 -1.92 7.20 -12.43
N LYS A 118 -1.79 7.07 -11.11
CA LYS A 118 -0.60 7.51 -10.38
C LYS A 118 0.64 6.68 -10.72
N THR A 119 0.46 5.39 -11.05
CA THR A 119 1.59 4.50 -11.35
C THR A 119 2.07 4.59 -12.81
N MET A 120 1.14 4.63 -13.76
CA MET A 120 1.45 4.63 -15.20
C MET A 120 1.33 6.02 -15.85
N GLY A 121 0.92 7.01 -15.07
CA GLY A 121 0.87 8.41 -15.47
C GLY A 121 2.26 9.03 -15.55
N GLU A 122 2.26 10.27 -16.02
CA GLU A 122 3.46 11.09 -16.08
C GLU A 122 3.74 11.70 -14.70
N ILE A 123 4.98 11.62 -14.26
CA ILE A 123 5.50 12.22 -13.04
C ILE A 123 6.42 13.35 -13.48
N THR A 124 6.03 14.57 -13.16
CA THR A 124 6.75 15.78 -13.56
C THR A 124 7.37 16.45 -12.33
N GLY A 125 8.39 17.28 -12.56
CA GLY A 125 9.02 18.06 -11.48
C GLY A 125 10.04 17.30 -10.64
N THR A 126 10.22 16.00 -10.83
CA THR A 126 11.23 15.22 -10.08
C THR A 126 12.67 15.64 -10.37
N GLY A 127 12.92 16.45 -11.41
CA GLY A 127 14.26 16.76 -11.90
C GLY A 127 14.96 15.58 -12.58
N SER A 128 14.23 14.47 -12.79
CA SER A 128 14.67 13.32 -13.58
C SER A 128 14.52 13.60 -15.08
N ASN A 129 15.27 12.85 -15.89
CA ASN A 129 15.05 12.76 -17.34
C ASN A 129 14.01 11.67 -17.71
N PHE A 130 13.47 10.99 -16.71
CA PHE A 130 12.40 10.00 -16.85
C PHE A 130 11.11 10.61 -16.32
N ASP A 131 10.03 10.47 -17.06
CA ASP A 131 8.73 10.99 -16.65
C ASP A 131 7.73 9.86 -16.40
N ARG A 132 8.05 8.62 -16.80
CA ARG A 132 7.14 7.47 -16.70
C ARG A 132 7.87 6.18 -16.36
N LEU A 133 7.16 5.24 -15.74
CA LEU A 133 7.63 3.86 -15.57
C LEU A 133 7.99 3.17 -16.90
N SER A 134 7.36 3.57 -18.01
CA SER A 134 7.70 3.06 -19.35
C SER A 134 9.12 3.41 -19.78
N ASP A 135 9.66 4.53 -19.32
CA ASP A 135 11.04 4.95 -19.64
C ASP A 135 12.06 4.05 -18.96
N LEU A 136 11.64 3.38 -17.88
CA LEU A 136 12.42 2.37 -17.15
C LEU A 136 12.22 0.95 -17.70
N GLY A 137 11.43 0.76 -18.76
CA GLY A 137 11.17 -0.53 -19.38
C GLY A 137 9.96 -1.30 -18.81
N PHE A 138 9.15 -0.69 -17.94
CA PHE A 138 7.93 -1.30 -17.43
C PHE A 138 6.73 -1.02 -18.34
N SER A 139 5.90 -2.03 -18.58
CA SER A 139 4.69 -1.85 -19.37
C SER A 139 3.51 -2.63 -18.81
N GLY A 140 2.31 -2.12 -19.06
CA GLY A 140 1.07 -2.83 -18.77
C GLY A 140 0.66 -3.73 -19.94
N ASN A 141 -0.07 -4.80 -19.65
CA ASN A 141 -0.55 -5.71 -20.69
C ASN A 141 -1.86 -5.28 -21.38
N GLY A 142 -2.52 -4.23 -20.88
CA GLY A 142 -3.77 -3.70 -21.43
C GLY A 142 -5.05 -4.46 -21.04
N TYR A 143 -4.96 -5.55 -20.28
CA TYR A 143 -6.09 -6.44 -19.98
C TYR A 143 -6.46 -6.53 -18.50
N ASP A 144 -5.49 -6.59 -17.58
CA ASP A 144 -5.74 -6.93 -16.17
C ASP A 144 -5.11 -5.94 -15.16
N ASN A 145 -4.79 -4.75 -15.65
CA ASN A 145 -4.13 -3.67 -14.90
C ASN A 145 -2.75 -4.01 -14.30
N GLN A 146 -2.17 -5.19 -14.60
CA GLN A 146 -0.84 -5.54 -14.14
C GLN A 146 0.25 -4.81 -14.94
N ILE A 147 1.39 -4.60 -14.28
CA ILE A 147 2.58 -3.97 -14.83
C ILE A 147 3.73 -4.97 -14.71
N SER A 148 4.50 -5.12 -15.78
CA SER A 148 5.63 -6.05 -15.85
C SER A 148 6.85 -5.34 -16.42
N LEU A 149 8.03 -5.80 -16.03
CA LEU A 149 9.28 -5.39 -16.67
C LEU A 149 9.35 -6.07 -18.05
N SER A 150 9.15 -5.29 -19.11
CA SER A 150 9.13 -5.80 -20.49
C SER A 150 10.48 -5.64 -21.19
N ASP A 151 11.31 -4.69 -20.74
CA ASP A 151 12.66 -4.47 -21.25
C ASP A 151 13.67 -4.39 -20.11
N GLU A 152 14.26 -5.55 -19.78
CA GLU A 152 15.32 -5.61 -18.76
C GLU A 152 16.59 -4.87 -19.16
N ASN A 153 16.92 -4.78 -20.46
CA ASN A 153 18.15 -4.17 -20.92
C ASN A 153 18.12 -2.65 -20.73
N THR A 154 16.96 -2.04 -20.94
CA THR A 154 16.73 -0.62 -20.66
C THR A 154 16.97 -0.33 -19.18
N LEU A 155 16.35 -1.10 -18.27
CA LEU A 155 16.56 -0.93 -16.83
C LEU A 155 18.02 -1.16 -16.43
N ASP A 156 18.67 -2.20 -16.96
CA ASP A 156 20.07 -2.50 -16.67
C ASP A 156 21.01 -1.39 -17.15
N THR A 157 20.69 -0.73 -18.27
CA THR A 157 21.47 0.40 -18.79
C THR A 157 21.29 1.63 -17.92
N ILE A 158 20.06 1.93 -17.50
CA ILE A 158 19.76 3.04 -16.59
C ILE A 158 20.48 2.86 -15.25
N LEU A 159 20.45 1.66 -14.68
CA LEU A 159 21.16 1.35 -13.42
C LEU A 159 22.68 1.51 -13.53
N ARG A 160 23.27 1.29 -14.71
CA ARG A 160 24.72 1.46 -14.93
C ARG A 160 25.12 2.90 -15.23
N GLU A 161 24.30 3.61 -16.00
CA GLU A 161 24.71 4.88 -16.63
C GLU A 161 23.98 6.10 -16.10
N LYS A 162 22.78 5.94 -15.54
CA LYS A 162 21.85 7.02 -15.18
C LYS A 162 21.24 6.86 -13.77
N MET A 163 22.01 6.31 -12.83
CA MET A 163 21.53 6.08 -11.45
C MET A 163 21.03 7.36 -10.76
N GLY A 164 21.67 8.51 -11.00
CA GLY A 164 21.22 9.78 -10.41
C GLY A 164 19.84 10.24 -10.92
N ASP A 165 19.54 10.04 -12.21
CA ASP A 165 18.22 10.35 -12.76
C ASP A 165 17.17 9.36 -12.25
N LEU A 166 17.56 8.09 -12.03
CA LEU A 166 16.70 7.06 -11.46
C LEU A 166 16.33 7.37 -10.00
N GLU A 167 17.31 7.83 -9.21
CA GLU A 167 17.09 8.26 -7.82
C GLU A 167 16.06 9.38 -7.77
N LYS A 168 16.26 10.44 -8.57
CA LYS A 168 15.31 11.56 -8.68
C LYS A 168 13.90 11.15 -9.08
N PHE A 169 13.77 10.18 -9.99
CA PHE A 169 12.45 9.71 -10.43
C PHE A 169 11.65 9.10 -9.27
N PHE A 170 12.31 8.32 -8.39
CA PHE A 170 11.63 7.65 -7.28
C PHE A 170 11.58 8.50 -6.01
N ALA A 171 12.64 9.24 -5.70
CA ALA A 171 12.79 10.00 -4.48
C ALA A 171 12.79 11.49 -4.77
N THR A 172 12.04 12.24 -3.98
CA THR A 172 12.07 13.70 -4.01
C THR A 172 13.46 14.18 -3.60
N GLU A 173 14.21 14.82 -4.52
CA GLU A 173 15.35 15.62 -4.09
C GLU A 173 14.83 16.83 -3.30
N GLU A 174 15.33 17.05 -2.08
CA GLU A 174 15.18 18.35 -1.42
C GLU A 174 15.87 19.41 -2.27
N THR A 175 15.17 19.97 -3.24
CA THR A 175 15.65 21.15 -3.95
C THR A 175 15.47 22.35 -3.01
N GLN A 176 16.59 22.85 -2.50
CA GLN A 176 16.61 24.05 -1.67
C GLN A 176 16.28 25.29 -2.54
N ALA A 177 15.00 25.52 -2.85
CA ALA A 177 14.54 26.72 -3.52
C ALA A 177 14.36 27.85 -2.49
N GLY A 178 15.46 28.37 -1.94
CA GLY A 178 15.36 29.49 -1.02
C GLY A 178 16.70 29.97 -0.45
N VAL A 179 16.96 31.27 -0.58
CA VAL A 179 18.00 31.97 0.18
C VAL A 179 17.70 31.79 1.67
N ALA A 180 18.70 31.40 2.47
CA ALA A 180 18.56 31.18 3.90
C ALA A 180 17.78 32.31 4.60
N GLY A 181 16.61 31.98 5.15
CA GLY A 181 15.78 32.90 5.94
C GLY A 181 14.45 33.34 5.32
N ALA A 182 14.11 32.93 4.10
CA ALA A 182 12.74 32.99 3.62
C ALA A 182 11.95 31.79 4.17
N THR A 183 10.76 32.03 4.72
CA THR A 183 9.78 30.97 5.03
C THR A 183 9.54 30.18 3.74
N ALA A 184 10.18 29.02 3.63
CA ALA A 184 10.19 28.23 2.42
C ALA A 184 8.76 27.72 2.15
N ASP A 185 8.11 28.29 1.14
CA ASP A 185 7.08 27.58 0.41
C ASP A 185 7.80 26.47 -0.36
N TYR A 186 7.95 25.31 0.29
CA TYR A 186 8.42 24.10 -0.34
C TYR A 186 7.43 23.72 -1.45
N GLN A 187 7.82 23.86 -2.71
CA GLN A 187 7.19 23.12 -3.80
C GLN A 187 8.03 21.87 -3.97
N ALA A 188 7.84 20.89 -3.09
CA ALA A 188 8.47 19.59 -3.23
C ALA A 188 7.75 18.89 -4.38
N GLU A 189 8.37 18.88 -5.55
CA GLU A 189 7.90 18.07 -6.67
C GLU A 189 8.19 16.59 -6.32
N GLU A 190 7.14 15.84 -6.02
CA GLU A 190 7.23 14.51 -5.41
C GLU A 190 7.75 13.43 -6.37
N GLY A 191 8.70 12.62 -5.90
CA GLY A 191 9.11 11.38 -6.55
C GLY A 191 8.01 10.33 -6.52
N MET A 192 8.11 9.32 -7.39
CA MET A 192 7.08 8.27 -7.50
C MET A 192 6.81 7.53 -6.19
N ALA A 193 7.85 7.32 -5.37
CA ALA A 193 7.68 6.63 -4.09
C ALA A 193 6.83 7.45 -3.12
N GLU A 194 7.08 8.77 -3.05
CA GLU A 194 6.34 9.70 -2.20
C GLU A 194 4.88 9.82 -2.64
N VAL A 195 4.63 9.97 -3.95
CA VAL A 195 3.26 10.01 -4.51
C VAL A 195 2.45 8.77 -4.11
N MET A 196 3.10 7.60 -4.04
CA MET A 196 2.46 6.35 -3.63
C MET A 196 2.29 6.24 -2.12
N GLU A 197 3.24 6.75 -1.34
CA GLU A 197 3.14 6.84 0.11
C GLU A 197 1.96 7.73 0.51
N ASP A 198 1.87 8.94 -0.04
CA ASP A 198 0.78 9.89 0.18
C ASP A 198 -0.58 9.31 -0.22
N TYR A 199 -0.62 8.63 -1.37
CA TYR A 199 -1.84 7.98 -1.80
C TYR A 199 -2.26 6.86 -0.83
N THR A 200 -1.29 6.07 -0.35
CA THR A 200 -1.54 5.02 0.64
C THR A 200 -2.02 5.62 1.98
N ALA A 201 -1.43 6.73 2.40
CA ALA A 201 -1.83 7.47 3.59
C ALA A 201 -3.25 8.03 3.47
N LEU A 202 -3.66 8.55 2.30
CA LEU A 202 -5.03 8.99 2.05
C LEU A 202 -6.05 7.84 2.19
N LEU A 203 -5.67 6.63 1.78
CA LEU A 203 -6.55 5.46 1.82
C LEU A 203 -6.63 4.82 3.20
N LEU A 204 -5.50 4.63 3.86
CA LEU A 204 -5.40 3.89 5.12
C LEU A 204 -5.44 4.78 6.35
N GLY A 205 -5.22 6.07 6.16
CA GLY A 205 -4.93 7.00 7.23
C GLY A 205 -3.43 7.09 7.48
N ASP A 206 -3.04 8.16 8.15
CA ASP A 206 -1.64 8.45 8.45
C ASP A 206 -1.35 8.30 9.96
N VAL A 207 -0.07 8.18 10.29
CA VAL A 207 0.50 8.19 11.65
C VAL A 207 0.02 9.40 12.45
N TYR A 208 -0.30 10.53 11.80
CA TYR A 208 -0.86 11.72 12.45
C TYR A 208 -2.36 11.63 12.82
N GLY A 209 -3.01 10.49 12.57
CA GLY A 209 -4.36 10.21 13.05
C GLY A 209 -5.49 10.68 12.14
N THR A 210 -5.20 11.03 10.89
CA THR A 210 -6.23 11.25 9.86
C THR A 210 -6.84 9.91 9.50
N GLU A 211 -8.17 9.79 9.56
CA GLU A 211 -8.89 8.60 9.10
C GLU A 211 -8.82 8.51 7.57
N GLY A 212 -8.43 7.34 7.06
CA GLY A 212 -8.34 7.10 5.63
C GLY A 212 -9.68 6.76 5.00
N ALA A 213 -9.82 7.00 3.69
CA ALA A 213 -11.07 6.77 2.97
C ALA A 213 -11.57 5.31 3.07
N LEU A 214 -10.68 4.32 3.09
CA LEU A 214 -11.06 2.91 3.27
C LEU A 214 -11.53 2.61 4.70
N VAL A 215 -10.95 3.29 5.69
CA VAL A 215 -11.34 3.16 7.10
C VAL A 215 -12.75 3.69 7.29
N ASP A 216 -13.02 4.89 6.77
CA ASP A 216 -14.35 5.51 6.80
C ASP A 216 -15.41 4.64 6.12
N HIS A 217 -15.06 4.08 4.95
CA HIS A 217 -15.96 3.23 4.18
C HIS A 217 -16.34 1.95 4.93
N ARG A 218 -15.36 1.29 5.56
CA ARG A 218 -15.60 0.12 6.44
C ARG A 218 -16.49 0.49 7.63
N ASP A 219 -16.26 1.63 8.25
CA ASP A 219 -16.99 2.06 9.43
C ASP A 219 -18.44 2.42 9.09
N ASN A 220 -18.68 2.96 7.89
CA ASN A 220 -20.03 3.15 7.36
C ASN A 220 -20.77 1.83 7.16
N TYR A 221 -20.13 0.81 6.56
CA TYR A 221 -20.75 -0.51 6.45
C TYR A 221 -21.07 -1.14 7.82
N THR A 222 -20.19 -0.95 8.81
CA THR A 222 -20.45 -1.43 10.17
C THR A 222 -21.69 -0.76 10.77
N LYS A 223 -21.81 0.56 10.62
CA LYS A 223 -22.99 1.32 11.07
C LYS A 223 -24.27 0.90 10.34
N GLU A 224 -24.19 0.59 9.05
CA GLU A 224 -25.33 0.10 8.27
C GLU A 224 -25.78 -1.29 8.74
N ILE A 225 -24.84 -2.21 8.97
CA ILE A 225 -25.10 -3.54 9.52
C ILE A 225 -25.82 -3.42 10.87
N ASP A 226 -25.32 -2.56 11.77
CA ASP A 226 -25.96 -2.32 13.07
C ASP A 226 -27.38 -1.78 12.96
N ARG A 227 -27.63 -0.88 12.00
CA ARG A 227 -28.97 -0.34 11.73
C ARG A 227 -29.90 -1.43 11.21
N ILE A 228 -29.44 -2.26 10.27
CA ILE A 228 -30.22 -3.38 9.72
C ILE A 228 -30.56 -4.38 10.82
N ASN A 229 -29.60 -4.74 11.67
CA ASN A 229 -29.83 -5.65 12.80
C ASN A 229 -30.90 -5.11 13.76
N LYS A 230 -30.87 -3.81 14.09
CA LYS A 230 -31.92 -3.18 14.90
C LYS A 230 -33.30 -3.26 14.23
N ASN A 231 -33.37 -2.97 12.94
CA ASN A 231 -34.63 -3.04 12.18
C ASN A 231 -35.19 -4.48 12.14
N ILE A 232 -34.33 -5.49 11.99
CA ILE A 232 -34.74 -6.91 12.03
C ILE A 232 -35.41 -7.22 13.37
N VAL A 233 -34.76 -6.88 14.49
CA VAL A 233 -35.31 -7.12 15.83
C VAL A 233 -36.64 -6.41 16.05
N GLU A 234 -36.80 -5.18 15.54
CA GLU A 234 -38.07 -4.46 15.62
C GLU A 234 -39.19 -5.10 14.79
N LEU A 235 -38.86 -5.56 13.58
CA LEU A 235 -39.80 -6.28 12.73
C LEU A 235 -40.22 -7.62 13.36
N GLU A 236 -39.27 -8.37 13.93
CA GLU A 236 -39.56 -9.61 14.65
C GLU A 236 -40.51 -9.39 15.83
N LYS A 237 -40.30 -8.33 16.62
CA LYS A 237 -41.23 -7.94 17.71
C LYS A 237 -42.63 -7.65 17.19
N ARG A 238 -42.75 -6.94 16.06
CA ARG A 238 -44.06 -6.63 15.45
C ARG A 238 -44.75 -7.89 14.94
N VAL A 239 -44.03 -8.77 14.26
CA VAL A 239 -44.55 -10.06 13.78
C VAL A 239 -45.04 -10.91 14.95
N GLN A 240 -44.28 -10.98 16.03
CA GLN A 240 -44.65 -11.72 17.24
C GLN A 240 -45.91 -11.15 17.90
N PHE A 241 -46.02 -9.82 18.03
CA PHE A 241 -47.22 -9.17 18.55
C PHE A 241 -48.46 -9.47 17.70
N THR A 242 -48.34 -9.38 16.37
CA THR A 242 -49.43 -9.73 15.44
C THR A 242 -49.83 -11.20 15.57
N LYS A 243 -48.86 -12.11 15.67
CA LYS A 243 -49.12 -13.54 15.89
C LYS A 243 -49.90 -13.78 17.19
N GLU A 244 -49.52 -13.12 18.28
CA GLU A 244 -50.24 -13.23 19.55
C GLU A 244 -51.65 -12.67 19.48
N GLN A 245 -51.86 -11.54 18.79
CA GLN A 245 -53.19 -10.96 18.60
C GLN A 245 -54.10 -11.90 17.79
N LEU A 246 -53.58 -12.46 16.69
CA LEU A 246 -54.31 -13.44 15.88
C LEU A 246 -54.62 -14.71 16.67
N THR A 247 -53.68 -15.19 17.50
CA THR A 247 -53.89 -16.34 18.37
C THR A 247 -54.99 -16.06 19.39
N ARG A 248 -54.97 -14.89 20.04
CA ARG A 248 -56.03 -14.45 20.97
C ARG A 248 -57.40 -14.39 20.28
N SER A 249 -57.48 -13.76 19.12
CA SER A 249 -58.73 -13.67 18.34
C SER A 249 -59.25 -15.05 17.93
N PHE A 250 -58.36 -15.96 17.54
CA PHE A 250 -58.73 -17.34 17.21
C PHE A 250 -59.33 -18.07 18.41
N VAL A 251 -58.68 -18.00 19.58
CA VAL A 251 -59.19 -18.62 20.83
C VAL A 251 -60.54 -18.01 21.24
N GLU A 252 -60.71 -16.69 21.12
CA GLU A 252 -61.99 -16.02 21.39
C GLU A 252 -63.10 -16.47 20.43
N MET A 253 -62.79 -16.65 19.15
CA MET A 253 -63.72 -17.19 18.16
C MET A 253 -64.10 -18.64 18.45
N GLU A 254 -63.15 -19.50 18.83
CA GLU A 254 -63.44 -20.88 19.25
C GLU A 254 -64.37 -20.93 20.47
N GLN A 255 -64.12 -20.08 21.46
CA GLN A 255 -64.99 -19.99 22.65
C GLN A 255 -66.40 -19.49 22.30
N ALA A 256 -66.51 -18.47 21.44
CA ALA A 256 -67.79 -17.95 20.98
C ALA A 256 -68.58 -19.00 20.18
N GLN A 257 -67.90 -19.74 19.30
CA GLN A 257 -68.51 -20.84 18.55
C GLN A 257 -68.98 -21.97 19.48
N SER A 258 -68.18 -22.34 20.48
CA SER A 258 -68.58 -23.32 21.50
C SER A 258 -69.84 -22.86 22.25
N LYS A 259 -69.91 -21.59 22.68
CA LYS A 259 -71.10 -21.03 23.34
C LYS A 259 -72.31 -21.02 22.42
N SER A 260 -72.15 -20.57 21.19
CA SER A 260 -73.25 -20.54 20.20
C SER A 260 -73.79 -21.95 19.89
N ASN A 261 -72.92 -22.95 19.81
CA ASN A 261 -73.32 -24.35 19.67
C ASN A 261 -74.08 -24.86 20.90
N GLN A 262 -73.66 -24.49 22.12
CA GLN A 262 -74.38 -24.83 23.36
C GLN A 262 -75.78 -24.17 23.40
N GLU A 263 -75.88 -22.90 22.98
CA GLU A 263 -77.16 -22.19 22.90
C GLU A 263 -78.08 -22.78 21.83
N MET A 264 -77.55 -23.16 20.66
CA MET A 264 -78.33 -23.88 19.64
C MET A 264 -78.86 -25.21 20.16
N GLN A 265 -78.04 -26.00 20.87
CA GLN A 265 -78.51 -27.24 21.49
C GLN A 265 -79.60 -27.00 22.54
N PHE A 266 -79.45 -25.96 23.36
CA PHE A 266 -80.46 -25.55 24.34
C PHE A 266 -81.78 -25.14 23.66
N LEU A 267 -81.72 -24.37 22.58
CA LEU A 267 -82.90 -23.98 21.80
C LEU A 267 -83.55 -25.18 21.13
N MET A 268 -82.77 -26.10 20.56
CA MET A 268 -83.30 -27.35 19.99
C MET A 268 -83.99 -28.22 21.05
N GLN A 269 -83.44 -28.33 22.27
CA GLN A 269 -84.09 -29.08 23.35
C GLN A 269 -85.36 -28.38 23.89
N ARG A 270 -85.44 -27.06 23.80
CA ARG A 270 -86.56 -26.28 24.35
C ARG A 270 -87.70 -26.05 23.35
N PHE A 271 -87.41 -26.03 22.05
CA PHE A 271 -88.37 -25.69 21.00
C PHE A 271 -88.52 -26.77 19.91
N GLY A 272 -87.79 -27.89 20.00
CA GLY A 272 -87.83 -29.01 19.06
C GLY A 272 -88.56 -30.26 19.55
N GLY A 273 -89.37 -30.16 20.61
CA GLY A 273 -90.23 -31.22 21.16
C GLY A 273 -91.70 -30.84 21.12
#